data_AF-A0A955U9K1-F1
#
_entry.id   AF-A0A955U9K1-F1
#
_cell.length_a   1.000
_cell.length_b   1.000
_cell.length_c   1.000
_cell.angle_alpha   90.00
_cell.angle_beta   90.00
_cell.angle_gamma   90.00
#
_symmetry.space_group_name_H-M   'P 1'
#
loop_
_entity.id
_entity.type
_entity.pdbx_description
1 polymer ?
#
loop_
_entity_poly.entity_id
_entity_poly.type
_entity_poly.pdbx_seq_one_letter_code
_entity_poly.pdbx_strand_id
1 'polypeptide(L)' 'MATKTRKANPTEVRTYHWDAQDQLIQIDRPNSTTVTYSYDGLGWRNEKNANGSIT' A
#
# COMPACT_ATOMS: atom_id res chain seq x y z
N MET A 1 -11.31 -7.48 -1.03
CA MET A 1 -10.41 -6.31 -0.91
C MET A 1 -10.63 -5.73 0.47
N ALA A 2 -9.62 -5.81 1.32
CA ALA A 2 -9.72 -5.35 2.71
C ALA A 2 -8.93 -4.04 2.87
N THR A 3 -9.59 -3.00 3.36
CA THR A 3 -8.94 -1.71 3.66
C THR A 3 -8.77 -1.62 5.17
N LYS A 4 -7.52 -1.55 5.64
CA LYS A 4 -7.20 -1.43 7.06
C LYS A 4 -6.52 -0.10 7.33
N THR A 5 -7.22 0.79 8.00
CA THR A 5 -6.66 2.07 8.44
C THR A 5 -6.05 1.89 9.82
N ARG A 6 -4.73 2.11 9.97
CA ARG A 6 -4.09 2.18 11.30
C ARG A 6 -3.92 3.65 11.68
N LYS A 7 -4.59 4.09 12.74
CA LYS A 7 -4.33 5.38 13.39
C LYS A 7 -3.10 5.25 14.29
N ALA A 8 -1.92 5.56 13.76
CA ALA A 8 -0.78 5.89 14.60
C ALA A 8 -0.74 7.43 14.63
N ASN A 9 -1.23 8.03 15.73
CA ASN A 9 -1.45 9.47 15.88
C ASN A 9 -2.54 10.07 14.95
N PRO A 10 -3.42 10.97 15.44
CA PRO A 10 -4.51 11.54 14.63
C PRO A 10 -4.03 12.32 13.39
N THR A 11 -2.76 12.74 13.35
CA THR A 11 -2.14 13.47 12.22
C THR A 11 -1.52 12.54 11.17
N GLU A 12 -1.32 11.24 11.48
CA GLU A 12 -0.62 10.32 10.59
C GLU A 12 -1.44 9.07 10.26
N VAL A 13 -2.66 9.29 9.79
CA VAL A 13 -3.51 8.20 9.30
C VAL A 13 -2.85 7.54 8.08
N ARG A 14 -2.47 6.26 8.22
CA ARG A 14 -2.02 5.44 7.09
C ARG A 14 -3.10 4.44 6.73
N THR A 15 -3.55 4.48 5.48
CA THR A 15 -4.50 3.51 4.94
C THR A 15 -3.73 2.44 4.19
N TYR A 16 -4.01 1.18 4.51
CA TYR A 16 -3.41 0.03 3.86
C TYR A 16 -4.49 -0.73 3.08
N HIS A 17 -4.23 -1.01 1.82
CA HIS A 17 -5.10 -1.77 0.95
C HIS A 17 -4.50 -3.13 0.69
N TRP A 18 -5.32 -4.15 0.89
CA TRP A 18 -4.94 -5.55 0.71
C TRP A 18 -5.84 -6.20 -0.33
N ASP A 19 -5.24 -7.07 -1.15
CA ASP A 19 -5.98 -7.92 -2.08
C ASP A 19 -6.68 -9.09 -1.38
N ALA A 20 -7.22 -10.04 -2.13
CA ALA A 20 -7.91 -11.21 -1.59
C ALA A 20 -6.94 -12.32 -1.11
N GLN A 21 -5.65 -12.18 -1.37
CA GLN A 21 -4.57 -13.10 -1.03
C GLN A 21 -3.75 -12.56 0.17
N ASP A 22 -4.28 -11.59 0.91
CA ASP A 22 -3.58 -10.91 2.01
C ASP A 22 -2.24 -10.26 1.58
N GLN A 23 -2.17 -9.78 0.33
CA GLN A 23 -1.01 -9.02 -0.18
C GLN A 23 -1.28 -7.52 -0.16
N LEU A 24 -0.28 -6.73 0.25
CA LEU A 24 -0.40 -5.29 0.43
C LEU A 24 -0.21 -4.56 -0.90
N ILE A 25 -1.30 -4.15 -1.55
CA ILE A 25 -1.26 -3.50 -2.88
C ILE A 25 -1.09 -1.98 -2.81
N GLN A 26 -1.49 -1.32 -1.72
CA GLN A 26 -1.36 0.14 -1.60
C GLN A 26 -1.21 0.61 -0.15
N ILE A 27 -0.44 1.67 0.05
CA ILE A 27 -0.31 2.43 1.29
C ILE A 27 -0.52 3.91 0.99
N ASP A 28 -1.57 4.49 1.54
CA ASP A 28 -1.79 5.93 1.54
C ASP A 28 -1.21 6.53 2.82
N ARG A 29 -0.27 7.46 2.66
CA ARG A 29 0.34 8.20 3.77
C ARG A 29 -0.33 9.56 3.96
N PRO A 30 -0.29 10.10 5.19
CA PRO A 30 -0.86 11.41 5.52
C PRO A 30 -0.22 12.59 4.77
N ASN A 31 0.99 12.43 4.23
CA ASN A 31 1.73 13.45 3.49
C ASN A 31 1.40 13.45 1.98
N SER A 32 0.19 13.00 1.60
CA SER A 32 -0.23 12.80 0.20
C SER A 32 0.64 11.83 -0.61
N THR A 33 1.53 11.07 0.03
CA THR A 33 2.38 10.07 -0.65
C THR A 33 1.67 8.73 -0.66
N THR A 34 1.32 8.25 -1.86
CA THR A 34 0.83 6.89 -2.03
C THR A 34 1.96 5.98 -2.48
N VAL A 35 2.04 4.79 -1.89
CA VAL A 35 2.95 3.73 -2.36
C VAL A 35 2.10 2.54 -2.79
N THR A 36 2.21 2.15 -4.05
CA THR A 36 1.58 0.94 -4.57
C THR A 36 2.62 -0.16 -4.75
N TYR A 37 2.14 -1.40 -4.63
CA TYR A 37 2.93 -2.59 -4.88
C TYR A 37 2.18 -3.46 -5.86
N SER A 38 2.92 -3.99 -6.83
CA SER A 38 2.40 -4.97 -7.77
C SER A 38 3.00 -6.33 -7.42
N TYR A 39 2.16 -7.35 -7.53
CA TYR A 39 2.52 -8.73 -7.29
C TYR A 39 2.23 -9.53 -8.56
N ASP A 40 3.14 -10.41 -8.93
CA ASP A 40 2.94 -11.39 -10.00
C ASP A 40 1.95 -12.47 -9.55
N GLY A 41 1.43 -13.26 -10.49
CA GLY A 41 0.46 -14.34 -10.21
C GLY A 41 0.97 -15.44 -9.25
N LEU A 42 2.27 -15.48 -8.99
CA LEU A 42 2.93 -16.34 -7.99
C LEU A 42 3.05 -15.70 -6.60
N GLY A 43 2.52 -14.48 -6.43
CA GLY A 43 2.57 -13.72 -5.18
C GLY A 43 3.91 -13.03 -4.90
N TRP A 44 4.82 -12.97 -5.88
CA TRP A 44 6.10 -12.27 -5.74
C TRP A 44 5.94 -10.81 -6.06
N ARG A 45 6.52 -9.95 -5.22
CA ARG A 45 6.53 -8.51 -5.45
C ARG A 45 7.44 -8.20 -6.64
N ASN A 46 6.87 -7.75 -7.74
CA ASN A 46 7.61 -7.40 -8.95
C ASN A 46 7.86 -5.88 -9.07
N GLU A 47 7.03 -5.07 -8.41
CA GLU A 47 7.12 -3.61 -8.50
C GLU A 47 6.80 -2.96 -7.15
N LYS A 48 7.50 -1.87 -6.88
CA LYS A 48 7.11 -0.89 -5.87
C LYS A 48 7.11 0.48 -6.52
N ASN A 49 5.95 1.12 -6.54
CA ASN A 49 5.81 2.50 -6.99
C ASN A 49 5.56 3.39 -5.76
N ALA A 50 6.52 4.26 -5.44
CA ALA A 50 6.39 5.26 -4.40
C ALA A 50 6.20 6.63 -5.02
N ASN A 51 4.95 7.14 -5.01
CA ASN A 51 4.62 8.49 -5.48
C ASN A 51 5.14 8.77 -6.91
N GLY A 52 4.99 7.80 -7.81
CA GLY A 52 5.47 7.86 -9.19
C GLY A 52 6.91 7.39 -9.41
N SER A 53 7.66 7.08 -8.34
CA SER A 53 9.00 6.50 -8.45
C SER A 53 8.92 4.97 -8.36
N ILE A 54 9.12 4.30 -9.49
CA ILE A 54 9.19 2.82 -9.56
C ILE A 54 10.62 2.39 -9.25
N THR A 55 10.78 1.48 -8.27
CA THR A 55 12.07 0.92 -7.81
C THR A 55 11.99 -0.57 -7.54
#